data_AF-A0A561VZQ6-F1
#
_entry.id   AF-A0A561VZQ6-F1
#
_cell.length_a   1.000
_cell.length_b   1.000
_cell.length_c   1.000
_cell.angle_alpha   90.00
_cell.angle_beta   90.00
_cell.angle_gamma   90.00
#
_symmetry.space_group_name_H-M   'P 1'
#
loop_
_entity.id
_entity.type
_entity.pdbx_description
1 polymer ?
#
loop_
_entity_poly.entity_id
_entity_poly.type
_entity_poly.pdbx_seq_one_letter_code
_entity_poly.pdbx_strand_id
1 'polypeptide(L)'
;MLDETERSVYPAPPLKGSPVTTIASPGISQTASALRRLYFTRFAFAIVWALVTIATAKEISPLAVALFVLYPLFDVGAAIYDLRSSRATGSPALLYVNIAVSLLAAAGVGVASSSGIPAVLRVWGAWAVVAGLVQLVVGVTRRRMGGQWPMIISGGISTLAGGSFIASAAAANPSLTNAAGYAIPGAIFFLIAAVRLGRAAKAN
;
A
#
# COMPACT_ATOMS: atom_id res chain seq x y z
N MET A 1 32.67 -37.86 66.11
CA MET A 1 32.33 -38.56 64.85
C MET A 1 31.59 -37.55 64.00
N LEU A 2 32.31 -36.86 63.11
CA LEU A 2 31.77 -35.86 62.19
C LEU A 2 31.15 -36.62 61.01
N ASP A 3 29.93 -36.29 60.57
CA ASP A 3 29.58 -36.49 59.16
C ASP A 3 28.40 -35.66 58.65
N GLU A 4 28.68 -34.90 57.58
CA GLU A 4 27.83 -34.43 56.48
C GLU A 4 26.49 -33.69 56.76
N THR A 5 26.55 -32.57 57.48
CA THR A 5 25.64 -31.43 57.23
C THR A 5 26.43 -30.26 56.66
N GLU A 6 26.48 -30.18 55.33
CA GLU A 6 26.79 -29.01 54.48
C GLU A 6 27.59 -29.44 53.24
N ARG A 7 26.89 -29.95 52.22
CA ARG A 7 27.38 -29.85 50.84
C ARG A 7 26.33 -29.23 49.95
N SER A 8 26.69 -28.04 49.47
CA SER A 8 26.32 -27.49 48.15
C SER A 8 24.95 -26.82 48.00
N VAL A 9 24.74 -25.74 48.76
CA VAL A 9 23.91 -24.61 48.29
C VAL A 9 24.80 -23.69 47.45
N TYR A 10 25.05 -24.06 46.20
CA TYR A 10 25.45 -23.12 45.16
C TYR A 10 24.59 -23.39 43.92
N PRO A 11 23.69 -22.47 43.52
CA PRO A 11 23.03 -22.60 42.24
C PRO A 11 24.10 -22.53 41.14
N ALA A 12 24.02 -23.46 40.18
CA ALA A 12 24.89 -23.48 39.02
C ALA A 12 24.86 -22.10 38.31
N PRO A 13 26.01 -21.60 37.81
CA PRO A 13 26.04 -20.34 37.07
C PRO A 13 25.15 -20.46 35.82
N PRO A 14 24.46 -19.38 35.41
CA PRO A 14 23.60 -19.41 34.24
C PRO A 14 24.42 -19.77 33.01
N LEU A 15 23.96 -20.78 32.28
CA LEU A 15 24.56 -21.20 31.02
C LEU A 15 24.64 -19.99 30.08
N LYS A 16 25.88 -19.68 29.67
CA LYS A 16 26.20 -18.64 28.69
C LYS A 16 25.29 -18.83 27.47
N GLY A 17 24.54 -17.77 27.14
CA GLY A 17 23.36 -17.79 26.28
C GLY A 17 23.43 -18.76 25.10
N SER A 18 22.52 -19.72 25.10
CA SER A 18 22.09 -20.37 23.87
C SER A 18 21.65 -19.27 22.90
N PRO A 19 22.07 -19.28 21.63
CA PRO A 19 21.48 -18.40 20.65
C PRO A 19 19.98 -18.68 20.68
N VAL A 20 19.19 -17.68 21.07
CA VAL A 20 17.75 -17.70 20.87
C VAL A 20 17.56 -17.60 19.37
N THR A 21 17.66 -18.73 18.68
CA THR A 21 17.21 -18.87 17.29
C THR A 21 15.72 -18.65 17.35
N THR A 22 15.30 -17.41 17.11
CA THR A 22 13.89 -17.06 17.01
C THR A 22 13.41 -17.73 15.74
N ILE A 23 12.86 -18.95 15.86
CA ILE A 23 12.27 -19.65 14.73
C ILE A 23 11.04 -18.82 14.35
N ALA A 24 11.15 -18.02 13.28
CA ALA A 24 10.01 -17.29 12.78
C ALA A 24 8.88 -18.29 12.50
N SER A 25 7.70 -18.06 13.11
CA SER A 25 6.55 -18.93 12.89
C SER A 25 6.30 -19.10 11.39
N PRO A 26 6.13 -20.33 10.86
CA PRO A 26 5.97 -20.60 9.43
C PRO A 26 4.94 -19.70 8.74
N GLY A 27 3.84 -19.36 9.44
CA GLY A 27 2.80 -18.46 8.96
C GLY A 27 3.24 -17.01 8.72
N ILE A 28 4.21 -16.49 9.49
CA ILE A 28 4.74 -15.13 9.32
C ILE A 28 5.62 -15.07 8.06
N SER A 29 6.49 -16.06 7.87
CA SER A 29 7.35 -16.16 6.68
C SER A 29 6.53 -16.33 5.39
N GLN A 30 5.47 -17.13 5.43
CA GLN A 30 4.56 -17.30 4.30
C GLN A 30 3.80 -16.01 3.95
N THR A 31 3.29 -15.29 4.96
CA THR A 31 2.62 -13.99 4.77
C THR A 31 3.57 -12.96 4.16
N ALA A 32 4.80 -12.86 4.67
CA ALA A 32 5.82 -11.95 4.14
C ALA A 32 6.19 -12.28 2.68
N SER A 33 6.29 -13.56 2.32
CA SER A 33 6.54 -13.98 0.93
C SER A 33 5.40 -13.61 -0.02
N ALA A 34 4.14 -13.83 0.40
CA ALA A 34 2.96 -13.47 -0.37
C ALA A 34 2.85 -11.95 -0.61
N LEU A 35 3.03 -11.15 0.46
CA LEU A 35 3.00 -9.70 0.38
C LEU A 35 4.15 -9.14 -0.47
N ARG A 36 5.34 -9.75 -0.40
CA ARG A 36 6.46 -9.37 -1.25
C ARG A 36 6.13 -9.54 -2.73
N ARG A 37 5.53 -10.68 -3.11
CA ARG A 37 5.09 -10.94 -4.48
C ARG A 37 4.04 -9.92 -4.90
N LEU A 38 3.04 -9.68 -4.05
CA LEU A 38 2.02 -8.67 -4.28
C LEU A 38 2.64 -7.31 -4.58
N TYR A 39 3.57 -6.82 -3.76
CA TYR A 39 4.20 -5.52 -3.96
C TYR A 39 5.02 -5.43 -5.26
N PHE A 40 5.71 -6.49 -5.66
CA PHE A 40 6.35 -6.52 -6.99
C PHE A 40 5.33 -6.46 -8.13
N THR A 41 4.21 -7.18 -8.01
CA THR A 41 3.13 -7.13 -9.01
C THR A 41 2.52 -5.74 -9.08
N ARG A 42 2.27 -5.08 -7.94
CA ARG A 42 1.76 -3.70 -7.88
C ARG A 42 2.74 -2.70 -8.49
N PHE A 43 4.04 -2.85 -8.24
CA PHE A 43 5.08 -2.05 -8.88
C PHE A 43 5.05 -2.20 -10.41
N ALA A 44 5.11 -3.44 -10.91
CA ALA A 44 5.14 -3.72 -12.34
C ALA A 44 3.87 -3.18 -13.02
N PHE A 45 2.70 -3.44 -12.44
CA PHE A 45 1.44 -2.92 -12.93
C PHE A 45 1.44 -1.38 -12.98
N ALA A 46 1.82 -0.70 -11.90
CA ALA A 46 1.79 0.76 -11.84
C ALA A 46 2.70 1.41 -12.88
N ILE A 47 3.90 0.87 -13.11
CA ILE A 47 4.82 1.36 -14.15
C ILE A 47 4.25 1.12 -15.55
N VAL A 48 3.83 -0.12 -15.86
CA VAL A 48 3.27 -0.45 -17.18
C VAL A 48 2.04 0.39 -17.47
N TRP A 49 1.14 0.49 -16.50
CA TRP A 49 -0.06 1.30 -16.61
C TRP A 49 0.26 2.77 -16.83
N ALA A 50 1.19 3.35 -16.07
CA ALA A 50 1.57 4.76 -16.22
C ALA A 50 2.15 5.03 -17.61
N LEU A 51 3.08 4.20 -18.08
CA LEU A 51 3.72 4.37 -19.38
C LEU A 51 2.71 4.23 -20.52
N VAL A 52 1.85 3.20 -20.48
CA VAL A 52 0.81 2.99 -21.50
C VAL A 52 -0.18 4.16 -21.49
N THR A 53 -0.62 4.60 -20.32
CA THR A 53 -1.58 5.70 -20.20
C THR A 53 -0.98 7.01 -20.68
N ILE A 54 0.24 7.37 -20.30
CA ILE A 54 0.93 8.58 -20.78
C ILE A 54 1.11 8.54 -22.31
N ALA A 55 1.44 7.38 -22.87
CA ALA A 55 1.65 7.24 -24.30
C ALA A 55 0.36 7.33 -25.13
N THR A 56 -0.78 6.91 -24.56
CA THR A 56 -2.03 6.69 -25.32
C THR A 56 -3.18 7.62 -24.95
N ALA A 57 -3.23 8.14 -23.72
CA ALA A 57 -4.35 8.93 -23.20
C ALA A 57 -4.20 10.44 -23.46
N LYS A 58 -3.99 10.81 -24.74
CA LYS A 58 -3.96 12.22 -25.17
C LYS A 58 -5.35 12.86 -25.17
N GLU A 59 -6.38 12.05 -25.38
CA GLU A 59 -7.79 12.42 -25.39
C GLU A 59 -8.60 11.35 -24.63
N ILE A 60 -9.87 11.63 -24.32
CA ILE A 60 -10.78 10.58 -23.85
C ILE A 60 -11.09 9.64 -25.02
N SER A 61 -10.41 8.50 -25.01
CA SER A 61 -10.65 7.37 -25.89
C SER A 61 -11.15 6.18 -25.07
N PRO A 62 -11.82 5.18 -25.69
CA PRO A 62 -12.22 3.96 -24.99
C PRO A 62 -11.05 3.27 -24.26
N LEU A 63 -9.84 3.32 -24.84
CA LEU A 63 -8.63 2.79 -24.21
C LEU A 63 -8.25 3.58 -22.94
N ALA A 64 -8.26 4.91 -22.98
CA ALA A 64 -7.98 5.74 -21.81
C ALA A 64 -8.99 5.47 -20.69
N VAL A 65 -10.28 5.38 -21.02
CA VAL A 65 -11.32 5.04 -20.04
C VAL A 65 -11.08 3.66 -19.44
N ALA A 66 -10.82 2.64 -20.27
CA ALA A 66 -10.52 1.30 -19.81
C ALA A 66 -9.31 1.26 -18.88
N LEU A 67 -8.23 2.00 -19.19
CA LEU A 67 -7.05 2.10 -18.35
C LEU A 67 -7.38 2.74 -17.00
N PHE A 68 -8.07 3.88 -16.98
CA PHE A 68 -8.42 4.57 -15.73
C PHE A 68 -9.44 3.79 -14.87
N VAL A 69 -10.28 2.95 -15.46
CA VAL A 69 -11.16 2.02 -14.72
C VAL A 69 -10.38 0.79 -14.22
N LEU A 70 -9.43 0.28 -15.03
CA LEU A 70 -8.64 -0.89 -14.69
C LEU A 70 -7.77 -0.67 -13.44
N TYR A 71 -7.23 0.52 -13.24
CA TYR A 71 -6.34 0.80 -12.12
C TYR A 71 -7.03 0.64 -10.74
N PRO A 72 -8.17 1.30 -10.46
CA PRO A 72 -8.88 1.06 -9.20
C PRO A 72 -9.34 -0.39 -9.03
N LEU A 73 -9.72 -1.09 -10.11
CA LEU A 73 -10.09 -2.51 -10.04
C LEU A 73 -8.89 -3.41 -9.67
N PHE A 74 -7.71 -3.11 -10.20
CA PHE A 74 -6.48 -3.78 -9.79
C PHE A 74 -6.20 -3.56 -8.31
N ASP A 75 -6.43 -2.34 -7.80
CA ASP A 75 -6.29 -2.01 -6.37
C ASP A 75 -7.27 -2.79 -5.49
N VAL A 76 -8.50 -3.03 -5.95
CA VAL A 76 -9.47 -3.92 -5.29
C VAL A 76 -8.92 -5.34 -5.20
N GLY A 77 -8.45 -5.90 -6.32
CA GLY A 77 -7.86 -7.24 -6.36
C GLY A 77 -6.66 -7.38 -5.42
N ALA A 78 -5.79 -6.37 -5.40
CA ALA A 78 -4.64 -6.33 -4.52
C ALA A 78 -5.03 -6.25 -3.02
N ALA A 79 -6.05 -5.48 -2.66
CA ALA A 79 -6.55 -5.41 -1.29
C ALA A 79 -7.25 -6.70 -0.85
N ILE A 80 -7.97 -7.38 -1.74
CA ILE A 80 -8.55 -8.71 -1.47
C ILE A 80 -7.45 -9.74 -1.26
N TYR A 81 -6.39 -9.70 -2.08
CA TYR A 81 -5.24 -10.60 -1.93
C TYR A 81 -4.55 -10.38 -0.58
N ASP A 82 -4.29 -9.12 -0.21
CA ASP A 82 -3.71 -8.77 1.10
C ASP A 82 -4.59 -9.26 2.26
N LEU A 83 -5.91 -9.02 2.21
CA LEU A 83 -6.87 -9.54 3.20
C LEU A 83 -6.77 -11.04 3.38
N ARG A 84 -6.59 -11.79 2.28
CA ARG A 84 -6.47 -13.25 2.30
C ARG A 84 -5.12 -13.71 2.85
N SER A 85 -4.03 -13.02 2.51
CA SER A 85 -2.69 -13.37 2.99
C SER A 85 -2.44 -12.99 4.44
N SER A 86 -3.10 -11.93 4.93
CA SER A 86 -2.81 -11.28 6.22
C SER A 86 -3.86 -11.53 7.29
N ARG A 87 -4.69 -12.59 7.14
CA ARG A 87 -5.88 -12.85 8.00
C ARG A 87 -5.62 -12.85 9.51
N ALA A 88 -4.40 -13.15 9.95
CA ALA A 88 -4.04 -13.22 11.38
C ALA A 88 -3.36 -11.93 11.92
N THR A 89 -2.94 -11.00 11.05
CA THR A 89 -2.02 -9.90 11.44
C THR A 89 -2.37 -8.54 10.85
N GLY A 90 -3.28 -8.46 9.88
CA GLY A 90 -3.68 -7.24 9.19
C GLY A 90 -4.79 -6.45 9.88
N SER A 91 -5.00 -5.20 9.44
CA SER A 91 -6.12 -4.35 9.87
C SER A 91 -7.26 -4.43 8.84
N PRO A 92 -8.22 -5.37 8.97
CA PRO A 92 -9.20 -5.68 7.91
C PRO A 92 -10.06 -4.48 7.51
N ALA A 93 -10.41 -3.61 8.46
CA ALA A 93 -11.22 -2.41 8.20
C ALA A 93 -10.64 -1.49 7.10
N LEU A 94 -9.31 -1.33 7.05
CA LEU A 94 -8.67 -0.43 6.07
C LEU A 94 -8.66 -1.01 4.66
N LEU A 95 -8.51 -2.33 4.57
CA LEU A 95 -8.57 -3.01 3.29
C LEU A 95 -10.01 -3.01 2.75
N TYR A 96 -11.02 -3.10 3.61
CA TYR A 96 -12.42 -2.91 3.19
C TYR A 96 -12.70 -1.49 2.71
N VAL A 97 -12.22 -0.47 3.43
CA VAL A 97 -12.33 0.93 2.97
C VAL A 97 -11.65 1.11 1.62
N ASN A 98 -10.44 0.57 1.43
CA ASN A 98 -9.74 0.63 0.15
C ASN A 98 -10.53 -0.04 -0.98
N ILE A 99 -11.10 -1.22 -0.73
CA ILE A 99 -11.96 -1.92 -1.70
C ILE A 99 -13.16 -1.06 -2.08
N ALA A 100 -13.89 -0.54 -1.10
CA ALA A 100 -15.10 0.24 -1.34
C ALA A 100 -14.78 1.53 -2.13
N VAL A 101 -13.75 2.26 -1.69
CA VAL A 101 -13.32 3.52 -2.33
C VAL A 101 -12.80 3.29 -3.75
N SER A 102 -12.08 2.20 -4.01
CA SER A 102 -11.60 1.85 -5.35
C SER A 102 -12.72 1.37 -6.29
N LEU A 103 -13.73 0.65 -5.78
CA LEU A 103 -14.93 0.30 -6.56
C LEU A 103 -15.74 1.53 -6.96
N LEU A 104 -15.96 2.45 -6.00
CA LEU A 104 -16.63 3.72 -6.27
C LEU A 104 -15.85 4.56 -7.29
N ALA A 105 -14.53 4.58 -7.22
CA ALA A 105 -13.69 5.26 -8.20
C ALA A 105 -13.79 4.63 -9.59
N ALA A 106 -13.74 3.29 -9.70
CA ALA A 106 -13.91 2.59 -10.98
C ALA A 106 -15.25 2.94 -11.64
N ALA A 107 -16.35 2.85 -10.89
CA ALA A 107 -17.68 3.19 -11.39
C ALA A 107 -17.78 4.69 -11.75
N GLY A 108 -17.29 5.56 -10.87
CA GLY A 108 -17.31 7.00 -11.05
C GLY A 108 -16.52 7.46 -12.27
N VAL A 109 -15.34 6.88 -12.53
CA VAL A 109 -14.55 7.16 -13.74
C VAL A 109 -15.30 6.70 -14.99
N GLY A 110 -15.89 5.51 -14.95
CA GLY A 110 -16.71 5.00 -16.05
C GLY A 110 -17.83 5.98 -16.44
N VAL A 111 -18.57 6.47 -15.44
CA VAL A 111 -19.64 7.47 -15.65
C VAL A 111 -19.07 8.82 -16.08
N ALA A 112 -18.03 9.32 -15.41
CA ALA A 112 -17.46 10.63 -15.68
C ALA A 112 -16.82 10.75 -17.08
N SER A 113 -16.40 9.61 -17.66
CA SER A 113 -15.81 9.59 -18.99
C SER A 113 -16.73 10.12 -20.09
N SER A 114 -18.05 10.00 -19.94
CA SER A 114 -19.02 10.57 -20.88
C SER A 114 -19.12 12.10 -20.81
N SER A 115 -18.49 12.73 -19.83
CA SER A 115 -18.55 14.17 -19.57
C SER A 115 -17.22 14.90 -19.81
N GLY A 116 -16.22 14.22 -20.37
CA GLY A 116 -14.93 14.83 -20.72
C GLY A 116 -13.85 14.71 -19.64
N ILE A 117 -12.63 15.11 -20.00
CA ILE A 117 -11.42 15.02 -19.15
C ILE A 117 -11.60 15.70 -17.78
N PRO A 118 -12.23 16.90 -17.68
CA PRO A 118 -12.46 17.54 -16.40
C PRO A 118 -13.23 16.69 -15.40
N ALA A 119 -14.25 15.96 -15.86
CA ALA A 119 -15.07 15.13 -14.99
C ALA A 119 -14.25 13.93 -14.47
N VAL A 120 -13.47 13.28 -15.33
CA VAL A 120 -12.57 12.19 -14.96
C VAL A 120 -11.54 12.65 -13.93
N LEU A 121 -10.90 13.81 -14.15
CA LEU A 121 -9.94 14.40 -13.21
C LEU A 121 -10.54 14.69 -11.84
N ARG A 122 -11.79 15.17 -11.79
CA ARG A 122 -12.48 15.43 -10.51
C ARG A 122 -12.76 14.15 -9.75
N VAL A 123 -13.26 13.10 -10.42
CA VAL A 123 -13.51 11.80 -9.76
C VAL A 123 -12.20 11.17 -9.30
N TRP A 124 -11.20 11.15 -10.17
CA TRP A 124 -9.87 10.61 -9.85
C TRP A 124 -9.21 11.37 -8.70
N GLY A 125 -9.29 12.70 -8.72
CA GLY A 125 -8.77 13.55 -7.66
C GLY A 125 -9.52 13.36 -6.34
N ALA A 126 -10.86 13.26 -6.37
CA ALA A 126 -11.66 12.99 -5.18
C ALA A 126 -11.31 11.64 -4.56
N TRP A 127 -11.12 10.60 -5.37
CA TRP A 127 -10.63 9.31 -4.92
C TRP A 127 -9.26 9.42 -4.23
N ALA A 128 -8.29 10.11 -4.85
CA ALA A 128 -6.96 10.29 -4.28
C ALA A 128 -6.97 11.10 -2.97
N VAL A 129 -7.86 12.09 -2.84
CA VAL A 129 -8.09 12.84 -1.61
C VAL A 129 -8.65 11.93 -0.53
N VAL A 130 -9.74 11.21 -0.80
CA VAL A 130 -10.39 10.33 0.19
C VAL A 130 -9.43 9.25 0.66
N ALA A 131 -8.72 8.58 -0.27
CA ALA A 131 -7.71 7.59 0.07
C ALA A 131 -6.57 8.17 0.92
N GLY A 132 -6.08 9.37 0.55
CA GLY A 132 -5.04 10.07 1.29
C GLY A 132 -5.46 10.48 2.70
N LEU A 133 -6.67 11.02 2.86
CA LEU A 133 -7.23 11.40 4.16
C LEU A 133 -7.43 10.18 5.08
N VAL A 134 -7.92 9.06 4.54
CA VAL A 134 -8.01 7.81 5.32
C VAL A 134 -6.62 7.39 5.81
N GLN A 135 -5.60 7.45 4.94
CA GLN A 135 -4.23 7.14 5.35
C GLN A 135 -3.69 8.09 6.43
N LEU A 136 -3.98 9.39 6.31
CA LEU A 136 -3.60 10.40 7.30
C LEU A 136 -4.27 10.16 8.65
N VAL A 137 -5.59 9.95 8.68
CA VAL A 137 -6.34 9.70 9.92
C VAL A 137 -5.79 8.46 10.63
N VAL A 138 -5.56 7.38 9.91
CA VAL A 138 -4.97 6.16 10.47
C VAL A 138 -3.54 6.41 10.96
N GLY A 139 -2.70 7.01 10.11
CA GLY A 139 -1.31 7.29 10.45
C GLY A 139 -1.19 8.16 11.70
N VAL A 140 -2.02 9.21 11.81
CA VAL A 140 -2.06 10.13 12.96
C VAL A 140 -2.59 9.44 14.21
N THR A 141 -3.69 8.69 14.13
CA THR A 141 -4.25 7.97 15.30
C THR A 141 -3.29 6.91 15.82
N ARG A 142 -2.48 6.32 14.93
CA ARG A 142 -1.51 5.26 15.25
C ARG A 142 -0.07 5.76 15.45
N ARG A 143 0.18 7.06 15.37
CA ARG A 143 1.55 7.64 15.37
C ARG A 143 2.39 7.30 16.61
N ARG A 144 1.74 7.06 17.74
CA ARG A 144 2.40 6.69 19.02
C ARG A 144 2.95 5.25 19.01
N MET A 145 2.55 4.40 18.07
CA MET A 145 3.04 3.02 17.95
C MET A 145 4.37 2.91 17.17
N GLY A 146 4.92 4.04 16.70
CA GLY A 146 6.16 4.05 15.91
C GLY A 146 5.96 3.58 14.46
N GLY A 147 6.79 4.09 13.54
CA GLY A 147 6.84 3.62 12.15
C GLY A 147 5.71 4.05 11.21
N GLN A 148 4.76 4.89 11.65
CA GLN A 148 3.61 5.33 10.84
C GLN A 148 3.84 6.63 10.04
N TRP A 149 4.98 7.31 10.24
CA TRP A 149 5.33 8.51 9.48
C TRP A 149 5.33 8.32 7.95
N PRO A 150 5.75 7.17 7.37
CA PRO A 150 5.61 6.92 5.93
C PRO A 150 4.16 6.93 5.45
N MET A 151 3.22 6.44 6.28
CA MET A 151 1.79 6.43 5.96
C MET A 151 1.20 7.84 6.01
N ILE A 152 1.64 8.67 6.96
CA ILE A 152 1.26 10.08 7.05
C ILE A 152 1.77 10.85 5.82
N ILE A 153 3.05 10.69 5.46
CA ILE A 153 3.65 11.35 4.29
C ILE A 153 2.95 10.91 3.00
N SER A 154 2.74 9.61 2.81
CA SER A 154 2.03 9.09 1.64
C SER A 154 0.61 9.62 1.54
N GLY A 155 -0.13 9.63 2.67
CA GLY A 155 -1.48 10.16 2.73
C GLY A 155 -1.53 11.66 2.40
N GLY A 156 -0.55 12.42 2.88
CA GLY A 156 -0.37 13.83 2.55
C GLY A 156 -0.12 14.06 1.06
N ILE A 157 0.83 13.33 0.48
CA ILE A 157 1.15 13.38 -0.96
C ILE A 157 -0.09 13.06 -1.80
N SER A 158 -0.84 12.01 -1.44
CA SER A 158 -2.06 11.62 -2.15
C SER A 158 -3.15 12.67 -2.05
N THR A 159 -3.31 13.29 -0.89
CA THR A 159 -4.29 14.36 -0.69
C THR A 159 -3.96 15.58 -1.53
N LEU A 160 -2.69 15.99 -1.55
CA LEU A 160 -2.22 17.13 -2.35
C LEU A 160 -2.31 16.85 -3.85
N ALA A 161 -1.92 15.66 -4.29
CA ALA A 161 -2.05 15.23 -5.68
C ALA A 161 -3.52 15.19 -6.13
N GLY A 162 -4.41 14.65 -5.30
CA GLY A 162 -5.83 14.65 -5.58
C GLY A 162 -6.41 16.06 -5.72
N GLY A 163 -6.03 16.97 -4.83
CA GLY A 163 -6.39 18.39 -4.92
C GLY A 163 -5.88 19.06 -6.20
N SER A 164 -4.64 18.75 -6.61
CA SER A 164 -4.08 19.30 -7.85
C SER A 164 -4.77 18.77 -9.12
N PHE A 165 -5.25 17.53 -9.12
CA PHE A 165 -6.07 17.00 -10.23
C PHE A 165 -7.45 17.67 -10.31
N ILE A 166 -8.08 17.93 -9.15
CA ILE A 166 -9.35 18.67 -9.12
C ILE A 166 -9.14 20.10 -9.64
N ALA A 167 -8.05 20.76 -9.23
CA ALA A 167 -7.72 22.10 -9.71
C ALA A 167 -7.40 22.11 -11.23
N SER A 168 -6.65 21.12 -11.73
CA SER A 168 -6.30 21.02 -13.15
C SER A 168 -7.51 20.75 -14.04
N ALA A 169 -8.62 20.22 -13.49
CA ALA A 169 -9.88 20.08 -14.20
C ALA A 169 -10.51 21.43 -14.62
N ALA A 170 -10.10 22.55 -14.02
CA ALA A 170 -10.53 23.89 -14.38
C ALA A 170 -9.54 24.64 -15.29
N ALA A 171 -8.43 24.02 -15.69
CA ALA A 171 -7.45 24.63 -16.59
C ALA A 171 -8.01 24.80 -18.01
N ALA A 172 -7.38 25.67 -18.81
CA ALA A 172 -7.79 25.89 -20.20
C ALA A 172 -7.64 24.62 -21.07
N ASN A 173 -6.62 23.79 -20.81
CA ASN A 173 -6.39 22.51 -21.49
C ASN A 173 -6.14 21.39 -20.46
N PRO A 174 -7.20 20.83 -19.84
CA PRO A 174 -7.08 19.77 -18.86
C PRO A 174 -6.50 18.50 -19.48
N SER A 175 -5.61 17.82 -18.76
CA SER A 175 -4.91 16.63 -19.25
C SER A 175 -4.83 15.53 -18.19
N LEU A 176 -4.99 14.28 -18.64
CA LEU A 176 -4.86 13.08 -17.80
C LEU A 176 -3.41 12.67 -17.55
N THR A 177 -2.44 13.26 -18.25
CA THR A 177 -1.02 12.90 -18.15
C THR A 177 -0.48 13.02 -16.71
N ASN A 178 -0.86 14.08 -15.99
CA ASN A 178 -0.42 14.28 -14.61
C ASN A 178 -1.03 13.24 -13.66
N ALA A 179 -2.29 12.86 -13.89
CA ALA A 179 -2.95 11.80 -13.14
C ALA A 179 -2.29 10.44 -13.38
N ALA A 180 -1.88 10.16 -14.62
CA ALA A 180 -1.15 8.95 -14.98
C ALA A 180 0.26 8.91 -14.37
N GLY A 181 1.00 10.02 -14.46
CA GLY A 181 2.36 10.13 -13.94
C GLY A 181 2.45 9.99 -12.42
N TYR A 182 1.39 10.32 -11.68
CA TYR A 182 1.32 10.15 -10.24
C TYR A 182 1.41 8.69 -9.77
N ALA A 183 1.11 7.71 -10.63
CA ALA A 183 1.30 6.30 -10.30
C ALA A 183 2.79 5.91 -10.13
N ILE A 184 3.73 6.69 -10.68
CA ILE A 184 5.18 6.41 -10.64
C ILE A 184 5.73 6.49 -9.21
N PRO A 185 5.52 7.58 -8.44
CA PRO A 185 5.85 7.60 -7.01
C PRO A 185 5.26 6.41 -6.24
N GLY A 186 4.00 6.05 -6.49
CA GLY A 186 3.35 4.87 -5.90
C GLY A 186 4.09 3.57 -6.21
N ALA A 187 4.51 3.40 -7.47
CA ALA A 187 5.31 2.24 -7.89
C ALA A 187 6.62 2.14 -7.10
N ILE A 188 7.34 3.25 -6.94
CA ILE A 188 8.60 3.29 -6.15
C ILE A 188 8.33 2.83 -4.71
N PHE A 189 7.24 3.27 -4.09
CA PHE A 189 6.88 2.82 -2.74
C PHE A 189 6.60 1.31 -2.69
N PHE A 190 5.90 0.75 -3.67
CA PHE A 190 5.69 -0.70 -3.75
C PHE A 190 7.01 -1.46 -3.89
N LEU A 191 7.93 -0.99 -4.73
CA LEU A 191 9.26 -1.60 -4.88
C LEU A 191 10.04 -1.57 -3.56
N ILE A 192 10.07 -0.44 -2.87
CA ILE A 192 10.73 -0.31 -1.56
C ILE A 192 10.11 -1.29 -0.55
N ALA A 193 8.78 -1.39 -0.49
CA ALA A 193 8.08 -2.32 0.40
C ALA A 193 8.44 -3.79 0.09
N ALA A 194 8.48 -4.17 -1.19
CA ALA A 194 8.86 -5.51 -1.64
C ALA A 194 10.29 -5.88 -1.23
N VAL A 195 11.24 -4.96 -1.42
CA VAL A 195 12.65 -5.17 -1.07
C VAL A 195 12.82 -5.29 0.45
N ARG A 196 12.12 -4.46 1.25
CA ARG A 196 12.17 -4.52 2.71
C ARG A 196 11.64 -5.85 3.25
N LEU A 197 10.52 -6.35 2.73
CA LEU A 197 9.98 -7.65 3.10
C LEU A 197 10.94 -8.80 2.75
N GLY A 198 11.65 -8.70 1.62
CA GLY A 198 12.66 -9.68 1.23
C GLY A 198 13.87 -9.73 2.17
N ARG A 199 14.26 -8.60 2.77
CA ARG A 199 15.34 -8.55 3.77
C ARG A 199 14.88 -9.08 5.12
N ALA A 200 13.68 -8.70 5.57
CA ALA A 200 13.12 -9.21 6.83
C ALA A 200 12.93 -10.74 6.82
N ALA A 201 12.57 -11.34 5.68
CA ALA A 201 12.45 -12.79 5.54
C ALA A 201 13.79 -13.54 5.48
N LYS A 202 14.92 -12.84 5.25
CA LYS A 202 16.28 -13.41 5.26
C LYS A 202 17.03 -13.21 6.58
N ALA A 203 16.59 -12.24 7.39
CA ALA A 203 17.21 -11.89 8.66
C ALA A 203 16.58 -12.62 9.87
N ASN A 204 15.53 -13.41 9.61
CA ASN A 204 14.94 -14.38 10.54
C ASN A 204 15.21 -15.80 10.04
#